data_AF-A0A392TL16-F1
#
_entry.id   AF-A0A392TL16-F1
#
_cell.length_a   1.000
_cell.length_b   1.000
_cell.length_c   1.000
_cell.angle_alpha   90.00
_cell.angle_beta   90.00
_cell.angle_gamma   90.00
#
_symmetry.space_group_name_H-M   'P 1'
#
loop_
_entity.id
_entity.type
_entity.pdbx_description
1 polymer ?
#
loop_
_entity_poly.entity_id
_entity_poly.type
_entity_poly.pdbx_seq_one_letter_code
_entity_poly.pdbx_strand_id
1 'polypeptide(L)' 'GGNGVVFSLEAEDIEGAIAKAVSAGAVAEGEVVEFEGASGGGRVGKVTDPYGYVWQISTPVKKVADVEA' A
#
# COMPACT_ATOMS: atom_id res chain seq x y z
N GLY A 1 -19.59 -4.05 -8.21
CA GLY A 1 -18.69 -4.57 -9.26
C GLY A 1 -17.33 -3.93 -9.06
N GLY A 2 -16.24 -4.70 -9.19
CA GLY A 2 -14.88 -4.16 -9.19
C GLY A 2 -13.84 -4.87 -8.32
N ASN A 3 -14.22 -5.64 -7.30
CA ASN A 3 -13.26 -6.03 -6.24
C ASN A 3 -12.55 -7.40 -6.44
N GLY A 4 -12.36 -7.84 -7.69
CA GLY A 4 -11.78 -9.17 -7.95
C GLY A 4 -10.26 -9.25 -7.81
N VAL A 5 -9.55 -8.13 -8.00
CA VAL A 5 -8.09 -8.08 -8.05
C VAL A 5 -7.60 -6.86 -7.28
N VAL A 6 -6.64 -7.08 -6.37
CA VAL A 6 -5.93 -6.04 -5.64
C VAL A 6 -4.45 -6.14 -5.98
N PHE A 7 -3.86 -5.05 -6.45
CA PHE A 7 -2.41 -4.97 -6.67
C PHE A 7 -1.71 -4.52 -5.38
N SER A 8 -0.63 -5.20 -5.00
CA SER A 8 0.21 -4.79 -3.87
C SER A 8 1.46 -4.11 -4.39
N LEU A 9 1.70 -2.86 -3.97
CA LEU A 9 2.87 -2.07 -4.29
C LEU A 9 3.63 -1.74 -3.01
N GLU A 10 4.91 -2.07 -2.97
CA GLU A 10 5.78 -1.63 -1.87
C GLU A 10 6.47 -0.32 -2.24
N ALA A 11 6.36 0.68 -1.36
CA ALA A 11 6.97 2.00 -1.54
C ALA A 11 7.49 2.54 -0.20
N GLU A 12 8.71 3.06 -0.19
CA GLU A 12 9.28 3.70 1.00
C GLU A 12 8.52 4.98 1.39
N ASP A 13 8.04 5.71 0.39
CA ASP A 13 7.20 6.91 0.55
C ASP A 13 5.77 6.63 0.07
N ILE A 14 4.91 6.25 1.01
CA ILE A 14 3.50 5.97 0.73
C ILE A 14 2.75 7.24 0.34
N GLU A 15 2.99 8.35 1.02
CA GLU A 15 2.27 9.60 0.77
C GLU A 15 2.59 10.12 -0.63
N GLY A 16 3.86 10.09 -1.04
CA GLY A 16 4.27 10.41 -2.40
C GLY A 16 3.72 9.44 -3.45
N ALA A 17 3.63 8.14 -3.14
CA ALA A 17 3.04 7.15 -4.04
C ALA A 17 1.53 7.38 -4.24
N ILE A 18 0.80 7.66 -3.15
CA ILE A 18 -0.63 8.01 -3.20
C ILE A 18 -0.83 9.31 -3.98
N ALA A 19 -0.05 10.35 -3.69
CA ALA A 19 -0.16 11.64 -4.39
C ALA A 19 0.07 11.49 -5.90
N LYS A 20 1.03 10.66 -6.31
CA LYS A 20 1.25 10.32 -7.73
C LYS A 20 0.09 9.57 -8.33
N ALA A 21 -0.43 8.56 -7.64
CA ALA A 21 -1.58 7.78 -8.11
C ALA A 21 -2.82 8.67 -8.28
N VAL A 22 -3.09 9.56 -7.31
CA VAL A 22 -4.19 10.54 -7.37
C VAL A 22 -3.99 11.53 -8.52
N SER A 23 -2.76 12.02 -8.72
CA SER A 23 -2.44 12.90 -9.86
C SER A 23 -2.65 12.23 -11.21
N ALA A 24 -2.53 10.88 -11.27
CA ALA A 24 -2.81 10.08 -12.45
C ALA A 24 -4.30 9.71 -12.62
N GLY A 25 -5.18 10.16 -11.71
CA GLY A 25 -6.62 9.95 -11.77
C GLY A 25 -7.15 8.87 -10.83
N ALA A 26 -6.31 8.25 -10.00
CA ALA A 26 -6.79 7.35 -8.95
C ALA A 26 -7.52 8.13 -7.84
N VAL A 27 -8.35 7.42 -7.09
CA VAL A 27 -9.06 7.95 -5.92
C VAL A 27 -8.52 7.27 -4.68
N ALA A 28 -8.07 8.05 -3.70
CA ALA A 28 -7.64 7.50 -2.42
C ALA A 28 -8.83 6.91 -1.64
N GLU A 29 -8.71 5.66 -1.20
CA GLU A 29 -9.70 4.97 -0.40
C GLU A 29 -9.33 5.08 1.09
N GLY A 30 -9.91 6.06 1.77
CA GLY A 30 -9.76 6.25 3.21
C GLY A 30 -8.39 6.80 3.63
N GLU A 31 -8.15 6.78 4.94
CA GLU A 31 -6.90 7.26 5.56
C GLU A 31 -5.83 6.16 5.53
N VAL A 32 -4.55 6.56 5.42
CA VAL A 32 -3.42 5.62 5.53
C VAL A 32 -3.44 5.02 6.94
N VAL A 33 -3.59 3.72 7.04
CA VAL A 33 -3.66 3.02 8.32
C VAL A 33 -2.27 2.55 8.71
N GLU A 34 -1.85 2.87 9.94
CA GLU A 34 -0.69 2.23 10.55
C GLU A 34 -1.14 0.88 11.11
N PHE A 35 -0.55 -0.21 10.65
CA PHE A 35 -0.82 -1.55 11.18
C PHE A 35 0.39 -2.04 11.96
N GLU A 36 0.24 -2.19 13.27
CA GLU A 36 1.20 -2.89 14.13
C GLU A 36 0.93 -4.41 14.06
N GLY A 37 1.43 -5.03 12.99
CA GLY A 37 1.42 -6.47 12.80
C GLY A 37 2.69 -7.17 13.31
N ALA A 38 2.59 -8.48 13.52
CA ALA A 38 3.66 -9.35 14.03
C ALA A 38 4.98 -9.36 13.20
N SER A 39 4.99 -8.74 12.01
CA SER A 39 6.16 -8.61 11.14
C SER A 39 6.81 -7.21 11.16
N GLY A 40 6.51 -6.38 12.16
CA GLY A 40 7.28 -5.17 12.44
C GLY A 40 6.73 -3.87 11.85
N GLY A 41 5.41 -3.66 11.94
CA GLY A 41 4.77 -2.36 11.70
C GLY A 41 4.85 -1.85 10.25
N GLY A 42 3.72 -1.60 9.61
CA GLY A 42 3.69 -1.04 8.25
C GLY A 42 2.59 -0.01 8.09
N ARG A 43 2.82 1.00 7.27
CA ARG A 43 1.77 1.91 6.80
C ARG A 43 1.15 1.31 5.55
N VAL A 44 -0.17 1.38 5.44
CA VAL A 44 -0.90 0.89 4.26
C VAL A 44 -1.90 1.94 3.81
N GLY A 45 -1.77 2.38 2.56
CA GLY A 45 -2.76 3.20 1.87
C GLY A 45 -3.44 2.41 0.76
N LYS A 46 -4.70 2.73 0.45
CA LYS A 46 -5.41 2.16 -0.69
C LYS A 46 -5.83 3.23 -1.67
N VAL A 47 -5.75 2.92 -2.96
CA VAL A 47 -6.26 3.77 -4.03
C VAL A 47 -6.99 2.93 -5.06
N THR A 48 -8.03 3.47 -5.67
CA THR A 48 -8.74 2.85 -6.79
C THR A 48 -8.43 3.62 -8.06
N ASP A 49 -7.87 2.93 -9.06
CA ASP A 49 -7.49 3.56 -10.33
C ASP A 49 -8.72 3.81 -11.25
N PRO A 50 -8.58 4.61 -12.32
CA PRO A 50 -9.69 4.89 -13.25
C PRO A 50 -10.31 3.67 -13.93
N TYR A 51 -9.61 2.53 -13.94
CA TYR A 51 -10.08 1.28 -14.51
C TYR A 51 -10.86 0.43 -13.50
N GLY A 52 -10.93 0.88 -12.24
CA GLY A 52 -11.62 0.21 -11.15
C GLY A 52 -10.78 -0.84 -10.44
N TYR A 53 -9.46 -0.88 -10.65
CA TYR A 53 -8.58 -1.76 -9.87
C TYR A 53 -8.17 -1.09 -8.56
N VAL A 54 -8.15 -1.90 -7.50
CA VAL A 54 -7.72 -1.48 -6.17
C VAL A 54 -6.23 -1.75 -6.04
N TRP A 55 -5.51 -0.75 -5.52
CA TRP A 55 -4.08 -0.82 -5.22
C TRP A 55 -3.89 -0.66 -3.72
N GLN A 56 -3.15 -1.58 -3.12
CA GLN A 56 -2.66 -1.50 -1.76
C GLN A 56 -1.19 -1.07 -1.81
N ILE A 57 -0.88 0.08 -1.24
CA ILE A 57 0.46 0.64 -1.18
C ILE A 57 0.96 0.49 0.26
N SER A 58 2.05 -0.23 0.46
CA SER A 58 2.61 -0.50 1.78
C SER A 58 4.10 -0.14 1.87
N THR A 59 4.57 0.24 3.04
CA THR A 59 6.02 0.34 3.29
C THR A 59 6.62 -1.05 3.30
N PRO A 60 7.82 -1.26 2.72
CA PRO A 60 8.49 -2.54 2.81
C PRO A 60 8.73 -2.89 4.28
N VAL A 61 8.25 -4.07 4.70
CA VAL A 61 8.55 -4.59 6.03
C VAL A 61 10.04 -4.90 6.07
N LYS A 62 10.74 -4.32 7.05
CA LYS A 62 12.15 -4.62 7.28
C LYS A 62 12.25 -6.12 7.53
N LYS A 63 12.78 -6.89 6.57
CA LYS A 63 13.10 -8.29 6.80
C LYS A 63 14.05 -8.32 7.99
N VAL A 64 13.60 -8.86 9.12
CA VAL A 64 14.53 -9.35 10.13
C VAL A 64 15.42 -10.32 9.37
N ALA A 65 16.71 -9.99 9.30
CA ALA A 65 17.69 -10.88 8.72
C ALA A 65 17.54 -12.22 9.41
N ASP A 66 17.55 -13.29 8.60
CA ASP A 66 17.50 -14.68 9.00
C ASP A 66 18.25 -14.88 10.32
N VAL A 67 17.57 -15.39 11.35
CA VAL A 67 18.26 -15.81 12.58
C VAL A 67 19.05 -17.05 12.20
N GLU A 68 20.30 -16.85 11.81
CA GLU A 68 21.26 -17.93 11.59
C GLU A 68 21.26 -18.81 12.85
N ALA A 69 20.91 -20.09 12.64
CA ALA A 69 20.66 -21.11 13.67
C ALA A 69 21.94 -21.67 14.31
#